data_AF-A0A7S2H593-F1
#
_entry.id   AF-A0A7S2H593-F1
#
_cell.length_a   1.000
_cell.length_b   1.000
_cell.length_c   1.000
_cell.angle_alpha   90.00
_cell.angle_beta   90.00
_cell.angle_gamma   90.00
#
_symmetry.space_group_name_H-M   'P 1'
#
loop_
_entity.id
_entity.type
_entity.pdbx_description
1 polymer ?
#
loop_
_entity_poly.entity_id
_entity_poly.type
_entity_poly.pdbx_seq_one_letter_code
_entity_poly.pdbx_strand_id
1 'polypeptide(L)'
;MPIYCKFAGGNYVNEKGEIDLSRSPRRHAPRREYPIWDEGDGGAVETCIYPVKNYAGSENTPENFLMGDSSTYEAGDTAWYAMPTIESIEAMENHGYFEYIPWRSRLSEFWRDSWLSYDIQGPPESYSSPQIPDNGKPDLSENEIRSYFEKMTFGLWSICIKDPHMKRIVGKVNTAHTPEQLEAIQGWNASDYANGGSSWGCRKEGDALYGSLYPADNLYGEALFCNGDGSYYELANFSDPLKRKRLRSSNFRKKYFPKLKKQDPEAYKYLQYAMKCAELNDHPSNVQYCYDECSLRCEQMDSEMRLNNTARKKQCYNIASRMTQIQAGRHARTAFFLAVVLCQFSAAISLRTRWQSIYYVGFDNRTINAGLYAALLIAVWVIYSPMLNVIFSMAPIRFAHCFAGAPFAILFFIYEEVRKALMRGTSKTDFHEDNTRGSTSIRRIGWLEHHTFY
;
A
#
# COMPACT_ATOMS: atom_id res chain seq x y z
N MET A 1 -3.47 -0.26 0.74
CA MET A 1 -4.23 0.93 0.32
C MET A 1 -3.32 1.82 -0.53
N PRO A 2 -3.77 2.35 -1.68
CA PRO A 2 -3.02 3.35 -2.42
C PRO A 2 -2.90 4.63 -1.60
N ILE A 3 -1.82 5.37 -1.82
CA ILE A 3 -1.58 6.66 -1.19
C ILE A 3 -2.12 7.77 -2.09
N TYR A 4 -2.76 8.79 -1.51
CA TYR A 4 -3.30 9.93 -2.25
C TYR A 4 -2.49 11.16 -1.89
N CYS A 5 -2.10 11.95 -2.88
CA CYS A 5 -1.26 13.11 -2.67
C CYS A 5 -1.83 14.35 -3.35
N LYS A 6 -1.52 15.50 -2.76
CA LYS A 6 -1.77 16.81 -3.34
C LYS A 6 -0.54 17.28 -4.10
N PHE A 7 -0.75 17.79 -5.30
CA PHE A 7 0.34 18.12 -6.22
C PHE A 7 0.41 19.62 -6.50
N ALA A 8 1.62 20.16 -6.47
CA ALA A 8 1.96 21.51 -6.91
C ALA A 8 2.38 21.53 -8.39
N GLY A 9 1.64 20.86 -9.28
CA GLY A 9 1.97 20.75 -10.71
C GLY A 9 2.36 19.34 -11.11
N GLY A 10 3.22 19.22 -12.12
CA GLY A 10 3.56 17.95 -12.75
C GLY A 10 2.54 17.53 -13.80
N ASN A 11 2.72 16.32 -14.34
CA ASN A 11 1.95 15.77 -15.45
C ASN A 11 1.48 14.36 -15.14
N TYR A 12 0.28 13.98 -15.57
CA TYR A 12 -0.08 12.58 -15.63
C TYR A 12 0.50 11.95 -16.89
N VAL A 13 1.08 10.76 -16.74
CA VAL A 13 1.73 10.02 -17.81
C VAL A 13 1.26 8.56 -17.83
N ASN A 14 1.31 7.96 -19.01
CA ASN A 14 1.08 6.52 -19.16
C ASN A 14 2.38 5.73 -19.03
N GLU A 15 2.31 4.40 -19.13
CA GLU A 15 3.46 3.48 -19.05
C GLU A 15 4.64 3.81 -20.01
N LYS A 16 4.38 4.56 -21.09
CA LYS A 16 5.40 4.97 -22.09
C LYS A 16 5.97 6.37 -21.84
N GLY A 17 5.39 7.13 -20.92
CA GLY A 17 5.81 8.50 -20.61
C GLY A 17 5.11 9.54 -21.46
N GLU A 18 4.05 9.17 -22.19
CA GLU A 18 3.22 10.14 -22.91
C GLU A 18 2.35 10.89 -21.90
N ILE A 19 2.29 12.22 -22.04
CA ILE A 19 1.61 13.12 -21.11
C ILE A 19 0.12 13.27 -21.47
N ASP A 20 -0.75 13.23 -20.46
CA ASP A 20 -2.15 13.66 -20.57
C ASP A 20 -2.24 15.20 -20.53
N LEU A 21 -2.41 15.82 -21.69
CA LEU A 21 -2.58 17.26 -21.83
C LEU A 21 -3.98 17.77 -21.41
N SER A 22 -4.94 16.86 -21.19
CA SER A 22 -6.33 17.22 -20.90
C SER A 22 -6.63 17.44 -19.42
N ARG A 23 -5.75 16.96 -18.52
CA ARG A 23 -5.95 17.02 -17.07
C ARG A 23 -4.73 17.59 -16.37
N SER A 24 -4.98 18.44 -15.37
CA SER A 24 -3.94 18.96 -14.49
C SER A 24 -3.97 18.24 -13.14
N PRO A 25 -2.83 17.71 -12.65
CA PRO A 25 -2.73 17.08 -11.33
C PRO A 25 -3.09 17.98 -10.15
N ARG A 26 -3.12 19.31 -10.34
CA ARG A 26 -3.54 20.25 -9.30
C ARG A 26 -5.04 20.23 -9.00
N ARG A 27 -5.85 19.74 -9.94
CA ARG A 27 -7.32 19.90 -9.89
C ARG A 27 -8.11 18.65 -10.27
N HIS A 28 -7.49 17.69 -10.93
CA HIS A 28 -8.19 16.54 -11.47
C HIS A 28 -7.48 15.25 -11.08
N ALA A 29 -8.29 14.22 -10.78
CA ALA A 29 -7.82 12.86 -10.61
C ALA A 29 -7.20 12.30 -11.90
N PRO A 30 -6.25 11.35 -11.79
CA PRO A 30 -5.72 10.66 -12.96
C PRO A 30 -6.83 9.89 -13.68
N ARG A 31 -6.58 9.59 -14.95
CA ARG A 31 -7.39 8.62 -15.70
C ARG A 31 -6.75 7.24 -15.61
N ARG A 32 -7.53 6.21 -15.93
CA ARG A 32 -7.01 4.84 -16.01
C ARG A 32 -5.88 4.72 -17.02
N GLU A 33 -5.96 5.41 -18.16
CA GLU A 33 -4.94 5.34 -19.21
C GLU A 33 -3.62 6.06 -18.84
N TYR A 34 -3.70 7.04 -17.93
CA TYR A 34 -2.58 7.87 -17.48
C TYR A 34 -2.52 7.90 -15.94
N PRO A 35 -2.22 6.76 -15.29
CA PRO A 35 -2.34 6.63 -13.84
C PRO A 35 -1.09 7.11 -13.07
N ILE A 36 -0.03 7.47 -13.77
CA ILE A 36 1.29 7.76 -13.17
C ILE A 36 1.51 9.26 -13.13
N TRP A 37 2.09 9.78 -12.05
CA TRP A 37 2.45 11.18 -11.92
C TRP A 37 3.94 11.38 -12.17
N ASP A 38 4.27 12.32 -13.05
CA ASP A 38 5.63 12.79 -13.32
C ASP A 38 5.83 14.22 -12.84
N GLU A 39 7.02 14.49 -12.31
CA GLU A 39 7.41 15.78 -11.74
C GLU A 39 7.52 16.85 -12.83
N GLY A 40 8.04 16.49 -14.01
CA GLY A 40 8.33 17.45 -15.08
C GLY A 40 9.23 18.61 -14.63
N ASP A 41 9.07 19.78 -15.26
CA ASP A 41 9.93 20.96 -15.04
C ASP A 41 9.57 21.80 -13.80
N GLY A 42 8.55 21.42 -13.03
CA GLY A 42 8.09 22.23 -11.89
C GLY A 42 6.95 21.64 -11.07
N GLY A 43 6.70 20.34 -11.18
CA GLY A 43 5.82 19.62 -10.27
C GLY A 43 6.51 19.35 -8.94
N ALA A 44 5.72 19.33 -7.88
CA ALA A 44 6.16 18.84 -6.59
C ALA A 44 4.99 18.16 -5.88
N VAL A 45 5.30 17.20 -5.03
CA VAL A 45 4.32 16.61 -4.13
C VAL A 45 4.26 17.48 -2.88
N GLU A 46 3.09 18.03 -2.55
CA GLU A 46 2.92 18.88 -1.37
C GLU A 46 2.77 18.03 -0.10
N THR A 47 1.78 17.12 -0.12
CA THR A 47 1.45 16.27 1.02
C THR A 47 0.79 14.98 0.52
N CYS A 48 0.98 13.89 1.26
CA CYS A 48 0.48 12.56 0.92
C CYS A 48 -0.18 11.93 2.14
N ILE A 49 -1.38 11.41 1.93
CA ILE A 49 -2.28 10.97 2.98
C ILE A 49 -3.01 9.71 2.50
N TYR A 50 -3.31 8.79 3.42
CA TYR A 50 -4.12 7.62 3.13
C TYR A 50 -5.62 7.92 3.36
N PRO A 51 -6.53 7.39 2.52
CA PRO A 51 -7.96 7.49 2.74
C PRO A 51 -8.40 7.08 4.15
N VAL A 52 -9.34 7.85 4.69
CA VAL A 52 -9.96 7.52 5.98
C VAL A 52 -10.78 6.24 5.83
N LYS A 53 -10.52 5.31 6.75
CA LYS A 53 -11.23 4.06 6.95
C LYS A 53 -12.44 4.31 7.83
N ASN A 54 -13.58 4.56 7.19
CA ASN A 54 -14.82 5.01 7.80
C ASN A 54 -15.93 3.93 7.79
N TYR A 55 -15.65 2.72 7.33
CA TYR A 55 -16.59 1.60 7.35
C TYR A 55 -16.00 0.41 8.11
N ALA A 56 -16.74 -0.19 9.04
CA ALA A 56 -16.41 -1.49 9.64
C ALA A 56 -17.65 -2.37 9.67
N GLY A 57 -17.53 -3.52 9.03
CA GLY A 57 -18.54 -4.55 8.99
C GLY A 57 -18.61 -5.40 10.26
N SER A 58 -19.35 -6.51 10.18
CA SER A 58 -19.47 -7.47 11.28
C SER A 58 -18.15 -8.25 11.51
N GLU A 59 -18.09 -9.00 12.63
CA GLU A 59 -16.96 -9.89 12.98
C GLU A 59 -16.73 -11.02 11.98
N ASN A 60 -17.76 -11.37 11.22
CA ASN A 60 -17.72 -12.54 10.39
C ASN A 60 -16.87 -12.30 9.14
N THR A 61 -16.37 -13.39 8.59
CA THR A 61 -15.85 -13.46 7.22
C THR A 61 -16.93 -14.08 6.33
N PRO A 62 -17.14 -13.59 5.09
CA PRO A 62 -18.14 -14.20 4.22
C PRO A 62 -17.84 -15.68 3.94
N GLU A 63 -18.85 -16.55 4.03
CA GLU A 63 -18.76 -17.94 3.60
C GLU A 63 -18.68 -18.01 2.06
N ASN A 64 -17.80 -18.87 1.51
CA ASN A 64 -17.56 -19.02 0.05
C ASN A 64 -17.16 -17.72 -0.66
N PHE A 65 -16.24 -16.98 -0.05
CA PHE A 65 -15.74 -15.70 -0.54
C PHE A 65 -15.03 -15.78 -1.91
N LEU A 66 -15.46 -14.95 -2.88
CA LEU A 66 -14.82 -14.83 -4.19
C LEU A 66 -14.39 -13.38 -4.44
N MET A 67 -13.08 -13.15 -4.61
CA MET A 67 -12.52 -11.79 -4.74
C MET A 67 -13.15 -10.97 -5.86
N GLY A 68 -13.41 -11.62 -7.00
CA GLY A 68 -13.97 -11.01 -8.19
C GLY A 68 -15.50 -10.92 -8.24
N ASP A 69 -16.21 -11.36 -7.19
CA ASP A 69 -17.68 -11.42 -7.14
C ASP A 69 -18.23 -10.60 -5.97
N SER A 70 -18.89 -9.49 -6.26
CA SER A 70 -19.44 -8.56 -5.28
C SER A 70 -20.62 -9.10 -4.49
N SER A 71 -21.33 -10.12 -4.98
CA SER A 71 -22.43 -10.74 -4.23
C SER A 71 -21.91 -11.48 -3.00
N THR A 72 -20.67 -11.98 -3.04
CA THR A 72 -20.04 -12.68 -1.91
C THR A 72 -19.65 -11.74 -0.75
N TYR A 73 -19.78 -10.42 -0.92
CA TYR A 73 -19.48 -9.41 0.10
C TYR A 73 -20.74 -8.87 0.79
N GLU A 74 -21.93 -9.32 0.39
CA GLU A 74 -23.19 -8.66 0.76
C GLU A 74 -23.58 -8.76 2.24
N ALA A 75 -22.95 -9.67 2.99
CA ALA A 75 -23.14 -9.79 4.43
C ALA A 75 -22.65 -8.55 5.22
N GLY A 76 -21.90 -7.63 4.58
CA GLY A 76 -21.31 -6.47 5.24
C GLY A 76 -20.26 -6.90 6.26
N ASP A 77 -19.56 -7.99 5.95
CA ASP A 77 -18.64 -8.71 6.79
C ASP A 77 -17.21 -8.29 6.42
N THR A 78 -16.53 -7.63 7.36
CA THR A 78 -15.14 -7.20 7.16
C THR A 78 -14.21 -7.74 8.24
N ALA A 79 -14.66 -8.72 9.02
CA ALA A 79 -13.96 -9.22 10.21
C ALA A 79 -13.50 -8.10 11.16
N TRP A 80 -14.38 -7.13 11.43
CA TRP A 80 -14.11 -5.88 12.17
C TRP A 80 -13.04 -4.94 11.58
N TYR A 81 -12.40 -5.30 10.47
CA TYR A 81 -11.39 -4.43 9.88
C TYR A 81 -12.03 -3.20 9.26
N ALA A 82 -11.50 -2.03 9.64
CA ALA A 82 -11.93 -0.77 9.07
C ALA A 82 -11.43 -0.64 7.62
N MET A 83 -12.35 -0.22 6.74
CA MET A 83 -12.19 -0.07 5.30
C MET A 83 -12.42 1.37 4.87
N PRO A 84 -11.69 1.85 3.86
CA PRO A 84 -12.02 3.09 3.18
C PRO A 84 -13.27 2.91 2.31
N THR A 85 -14.06 3.96 2.16
CA THR A 85 -15.20 3.98 1.24
C THR A 85 -14.96 4.97 0.11
N ILE A 86 -15.75 4.88 -0.96
CA ILE A 86 -15.70 5.86 -2.04
C ILE A 86 -16.02 7.26 -1.54
N GLU A 87 -16.89 7.40 -0.53
CA GLU A 87 -17.20 8.70 0.05
C GLU A 87 -15.96 9.34 0.73
N SER A 88 -15.09 8.54 1.36
CA SER A 88 -13.85 9.07 1.93
C SER A 88 -12.81 9.39 0.86
N ILE A 89 -12.73 8.62 -0.22
CA ILE A 89 -11.85 8.90 -1.36
C ILE A 89 -12.31 10.16 -2.10
N GLU A 90 -13.60 10.29 -2.42
CA GLU A 90 -14.17 11.46 -3.10
C GLU A 90 -14.04 12.72 -2.25
N ALA A 91 -14.15 12.62 -0.93
CA ALA A 91 -13.87 13.72 -0.02
C ALA A 91 -12.43 14.23 -0.15
N MET A 92 -11.46 13.31 -0.26
CA MET A 92 -10.05 13.65 -0.49
C MET A 92 -9.82 14.26 -1.88
N GLU A 93 -10.42 13.67 -2.93
CA GLU A 93 -10.28 14.16 -4.31
C GLU A 93 -10.82 15.58 -4.46
N ASN A 94 -11.92 15.92 -3.77
CA ASN A 94 -12.46 17.29 -3.74
C ASN A 94 -11.49 18.29 -3.08
N HIS A 95 -10.62 17.84 -2.17
CA HIS A 95 -9.57 18.66 -1.57
C HIS A 95 -8.26 18.65 -2.38
N GLY A 96 -8.26 18.03 -3.56
CA GLY A 96 -7.13 17.97 -4.49
C GLY A 96 -6.13 16.86 -4.18
N TYR A 97 -6.51 15.86 -3.38
CA TYR A 97 -5.69 14.67 -3.17
C TYR A 97 -6.07 13.59 -4.18
N PHE A 98 -5.12 13.17 -5.00
CA PHE A 98 -5.35 12.14 -6.02
C PHE A 98 -4.40 10.97 -5.86
N GLU A 99 -4.78 9.80 -6.37
CA GLU A 99 -3.95 8.60 -6.28
C GLU A 99 -2.54 8.86 -6.82
N TYR A 100 -1.54 8.52 -6.02
CA TYR A 100 -0.15 8.78 -6.33
C TYR A 100 0.61 7.51 -6.67
N ILE A 101 1.15 7.52 -7.88
CA ILE A 101 2.12 6.55 -8.39
C ILE A 101 3.23 7.38 -9.04
N PRO A 102 4.46 7.39 -8.50
CA PRO A 102 5.54 8.20 -9.06
C PRO A 102 6.09 7.59 -10.35
N TRP A 103 6.30 8.39 -11.39
CA TRP A 103 6.93 7.96 -12.64
C TRP A 103 8.33 7.38 -12.43
N ARG A 104 9.10 8.01 -11.53
CA ARG A 104 10.44 7.54 -11.14
C ARG A 104 10.46 6.15 -10.51
N SER A 105 9.33 5.64 -9.99
CA SER A 105 9.27 4.30 -9.42
C SER A 105 9.60 3.20 -10.43
N ARG A 106 9.38 3.44 -11.72
CA ARG A 106 9.73 2.53 -12.82
C ARG A 106 11.23 2.24 -12.94
N LEU A 107 12.07 3.12 -12.39
CA LEU A 107 13.52 2.90 -12.31
C LEU A 107 13.91 1.88 -11.22
N SER A 108 12.97 1.56 -10.33
CA SER A 108 13.19 0.56 -9.28
C SER A 108 13.28 -0.84 -9.88
N GLU A 109 14.23 -1.63 -9.39
CA GLU A 109 14.46 -3.00 -9.86
C GLU A 109 13.28 -3.95 -9.65
N PHE A 110 12.45 -3.65 -8.65
CA PHE A 110 11.29 -4.44 -8.30
C PHE A 110 10.02 -4.02 -9.05
N TRP A 111 10.05 -2.91 -9.78
CA TRP A 111 8.88 -2.43 -10.52
C TRP A 111 8.43 -3.45 -11.57
N ARG A 112 7.11 -3.52 -11.77
CA ARG A 112 6.47 -4.31 -12.82
C ARG A 112 5.37 -3.45 -13.45
N ASP A 113 5.40 -3.28 -14.77
CA ASP A 113 4.34 -2.53 -15.47
C ASP A 113 2.97 -3.22 -15.34
N SER A 114 2.95 -4.54 -15.15
CA SER A 114 1.72 -5.31 -14.89
C SER A 114 0.98 -4.93 -13.60
N TRP A 115 1.61 -4.16 -12.70
CA TRP A 115 0.92 -3.66 -11.51
C TRP A 115 -0.09 -2.55 -11.81
N LEU A 116 0.06 -1.85 -12.93
CA LEU A 116 -0.84 -0.77 -13.33
C LEU A 116 -2.19 -1.31 -13.82
N SER A 117 -2.21 -2.53 -14.35
CA SER A 117 -3.40 -3.24 -14.82
C SER A 117 -3.28 -4.74 -14.49
N TYR A 118 -3.46 -5.06 -13.20
CA TYR A 118 -3.27 -6.41 -12.67
C TYR A 118 -4.49 -7.30 -12.89
N ASP A 119 -4.32 -8.51 -13.44
CA ASP A 119 -5.39 -9.51 -13.58
C ASP A 119 -5.71 -10.16 -12.22
N ILE A 120 -6.87 -9.82 -11.65
CA ILE A 120 -7.34 -10.32 -10.36
C ILE A 120 -7.59 -11.84 -10.40
N GLN A 121 -7.94 -12.38 -11.57
CA GLN A 121 -8.30 -13.79 -11.76
C GLN A 121 -7.17 -14.60 -12.44
N GLY A 122 -6.01 -13.98 -12.68
CA GLY A 122 -4.87 -14.59 -13.35
C GLY A 122 -4.09 -15.56 -12.46
N PRO A 123 -3.24 -16.43 -13.05
CA PRO A 123 -2.44 -17.38 -12.30
C PRO A 123 -1.45 -16.69 -11.35
N PRO A 124 -1.09 -17.33 -10.23
CA PRO A 124 -0.33 -16.74 -9.12
C PRO A 124 1.15 -16.38 -9.39
N GLU A 125 1.64 -16.42 -10.63
CA GLU A 125 3.07 -16.18 -10.94
C GLU A 125 3.53 -14.72 -10.71
N SER A 126 2.64 -13.82 -10.31
CA SER A 126 2.94 -12.44 -9.94
C SER A 126 3.24 -12.25 -8.43
N TYR A 127 2.97 -13.27 -7.60
CA TYR A 127 3.18 -13.22 -6.16
C TYR A 127 4.64 -13.55 -5.84
N SER A 128 5.42 -12.56 -5.38
CA SER A 128 6.48 -12.89 -4.41
C SER A 128 5.78 -13.29 -3.09
N SER A 129 5.41 -14.59 -2.99
CA SER A 129 4.49 -15.34 -2.11
C SER A 129 4.18 -14.86 -0.67
N PRO A 130 3.12 -15.36 0.00
CA PRO A 130 2.00 -16.19 -0.48
C PRO A 130 0.64 -15.51 -0.25
N GLN A 131 -0.12 -15.23 -1.30
CA GLN A 131 -1.58 -15.08 -1.21
C GLN A 131 -2.19 -15.72 -2.47
N ILE A 132 -2.71 -16.94 -2.25
CA ILE A 132 -3.73 -17.68 -3.01
C ILE A 132 -3.23 -18.67 -4.08
N PRO A 133 -3.61 -19.97 -3.96
CA PRO A 133 -3.34 -20.99 -4.94
C PRO A 133 -4.26 -20.93 -6.16
N ASP A 134 -3.68 -21.42 -7.25
CA ASP A 134 -4.26 -21.67 -8.57
C ASP A 134 -5.34 -22.76 -8.53
N ASN A 135 -6.15 -22.78 -9.60
CA ASN A 135 -7.30 -23.63 -9.93
C ASN A 135 -8.64 -23.04 -9.49
N GLY A 136 -9.43 -22.60 -10.48
CA GLY A 136 -10.81 -22.11 -10.37
C GLY A 136 -11.56 -22.52 -9.10
N LYS A 137 -11.86 -21.49 -8.28
CA LYS A 137 -12.37 -21.47 -6.90
C LYS A 137 -11.27 -21.55 -5.82
N PRO A 138 -10.85 -20.40 -5.26
CA PRO A 138 -10.07 -20.41 -4.04
C PRO A 138 -11.02 -20.55 -2.85
N ASP A 139 -11.16 -21.75 -2.30
CA ASP A 139 -11.61 -21.91 -0.91
C ASP A 139 -10.46 -21.44 -0.01
N LEU A 140 -10.50 -20.16 0.37
CA LEU A 140 -9.51 -19.56 1.27
C LEU A 140 -9.73 -20.05 2.70
N SER A 141 -8.65 -20.33 3.44
CA SER A 141 -8.75 -20.60 4.87
C SER A 141 -9.18 -19.34 5.64
N GLU A 142 -9.84 -19.51 6.79
CA GLU A 142 -10.37 -18.39 7.60
C GLU A 142 -9.30 -17.32 7.92
N ASN A 143 -8.04 -17.74 8.16
CA ASN A 143 -6.92 -16.85 8.44
C ASN A 143 -6.47 -16.04 7.20
N GLU A 144 -6.58 -16.61 6.00
CA GLU A 144 -6.23 -15.93 4.75
C GLU A 144 -7.27 -14.87 4.39
N ILE A 145 -8.55 -15.16 4.64
CA ILE A 145 -9.65 -14.21 4.43
C ILE A 145 -9.50 -12.98 5.33
N ARG A 146 -9.14 -13.16 6.61
CA ARG A 146 -8.86 -12.03 7.54
C ARG A 146 -7.73 -11.12 7.02
N SER A 147 -6.65 -11.70 6.51
CA SER A 147 -5.52 -10.94 5.96
C SER A 147 -5.85 -10.14 4.68
N TYR A 148 -6.89 -10.55 3.94
CA TYR A 148 -7.39 -9.83 2.78
C TYR A 148 -8.10 -8.55 3.20
N PHE A 149 -8.98 -8.64 4.21
CA PHE A 149 -9.73 -7.49 4.71
C PHE A 149 -8.85 -6.46 5.44
N GLU A 150 -7.67 -6.84 5.93
CA GLU A 150 -6.72 -5.88 6.50
C GLU A 150 -6.16 -4.85 5.50
N LYS A 151 -6.07 -5.21 4.21
CA LYS A 151 -5.17 -4.52 3.26
C LYS A 151 -5.83 -3.77 2.10
N MET A 152 -7.18 -3.74 2.06
CA MET A 152 -8.09 -3.20 1.03
C MET A 152 -8.51 -4.24 -0.02
N THR A 153 -9.80 -4.20 -0.37
CA THR A 153 -10.49 -5.10 -1.30
C THR A 153 -10.36 -4.64 -2.76
N PHE A 154 -10.53 -5.56 -3.72
CA PHE A 154 -10.50 -5.24 -5.16
C PHE A 154 -11.83 -4.65 -5.65
N GLY A 155 -12.07 -3.39 -5.32
CA GLY A 155 -13.31 -2.67 -5.64
C GLY A 155 -13.53 -1.51 -4.67
N LEU A 156 -14.75 -0.99 -4.65
CA LEU A 156 -15.10 0.17 -3.83
C LEU A 156 -16.24 -0.16 -2.88
N TRP A 157 -16.08 0.21 -1.60
CA TRP A 157 -17.18 0.21 -0.64
C TRP A 157 -17.93 1.54 -0.71
N SER A 158 -19.25 1.52 -0.64
CA SER A 158 -20.08 2.72 -0.53
C SER A 158 -21.11 2.59 0.58
N ILE A 159 -21.07 3.53 1.52
CA ILE A 159 -22.06 3.63 2.58
C ILE A 159 -23.38 4.12 1.99
N CYS A 160 -23.34 5.15 1.14
CA CYS A 160 -24.55 5.83 0.66
C CYS A 160 -25.40 5.00 -0.30
N ILE A 161 -24.82 3.98 -0.94
CA ILE A 161 -25.59 3.05 -1.74
C ILE A 161 -26.41 2.11 -0.82
N LYS A 162 -25.83 1.61 0.28
CA LYS A 162 -26.50 0.70 1.22
C LYS A 162 -27.46 1.42 2.16
N ASP A 163 -26.96 2.44 2.85
CA ASP A 163 -27.67 3.30 3.79
C ASP A 163 -27.56 4.77 3.36
N PRO A 164 -28.48 5.25 2.50
CA PRO A 164 -28.47 6.62 1.99
C PRO A 164 -28.53 7.69 3.07
N HIS A 165 -29.00 7.35 4.27
CA HIS A 165 -29.14 8.29 5.38
C HIS A 165 -27.99 8.19 6.39
N MET A 166 -27.05 7.26 6.19
CA MET A 166 -25.90 7.05 7.09
C MET A 166 -26.29 6.94 8.57
N LYS A 167 -27.35 6.19 8.87
CA LYS A 167 -27.93 6.06 10.22
C LYS A 167 -27.14 5.11 11.11
N ARG A 168 -26.61 4.02 10.54
CA ARG A 168 -25.98 2.98 11.34
C ARG A 168 -24.50 3.30 11.63
N ILE A 169 -24.29 3.92 12.79
CA ILE A 169 -22.95 4.22 13.33
C ILE A 169 -22.59 3.14 14.36
N VAL A 170 -21.42 2.52 14.17
CA VAL A 170 -20.90 1.46 15.05
C VAL A 170 -19.99 2.05 16.13
N GLY A 171 -19.38 3.20 15.86
CA GLY A 171 -18.58 3.93 16.83
C GLY A 171 -18.00 5.22 16.25
N LYS A 172 -17.14 5.86 17.02
CA LYS A 172 -16.24 6.88 16.48
C LYS A 172 -15.15 6.20 15.67
N VAL A 173 -14.55 6.93 14.73
CA VAL A 173 -13.33 6.45 14.06
C VAL A 173 -12.13 6.53 15.01
N ASN A 174 -12.17 5.79 16.11
CA ASN A 174 -11.18 5.84 17.20
C ASN A 174 -10.00 4.88 16.98
N THR A 175 -9.86 4.28 15.80
CA THR A 175 -8.74 3.41 15.46
C THR A 175 -8.16 3.81 14.09
N ALA A 176 -7.00 4.47 14.13
CA ALA A 176 -6.07 4.65 13.01
C ALA A 176 -6.34 5.76 11.96
N HIS A 177 -6.79 6.96 12.37
CA HIS A 177 -6.60 8.17 11.56
C HIS A 177 -5.67 9.17 12.23
N THR A 178 -4.75 9.73 11.46
CA THR A 178 -3.92 10.85 11.89
C THR A 178 -4.70 12.16 11.76
N PRO A 179 -4.35 13.21 12.52
CA PRO A 179 -4.98 14.53 12.36
C PRO A 179 -4.92 15.05 10.92
N GLU A 180 -3.83 14.76 10.19
CA GLU A 180 -3.70 15.14 8.78
C GLU A 180 -4.74 14.43 7.90
N GLN A 181 -5.04 13.15 8.18
CA GLN A 181 -6.08 12.41 7.46
C GLN A 181 -7.46 13.03 7.65
N LEU A 182 -7.76 13.53 8.85
CA LEU A 182 -9.03 14.22 9.13
C LEU A 182 -9.08 15.58 8.43
N GLU A 183 -7.99 16.36 8.46
CA GLU A 183 -7.89 17.64 7.77
C GLU A 183 -8.09 17.49 6.25
N ALA A 184 -7.60 16.40 5.66
CA ALA A 184 -7.73 16.11 4.23
C ALA A 184 -9.18 15.89 3.75
N ILE A 185 -10.10 15.63 4.67
CA ILE A 185 -11.54 15.44 4.40
C ILE A 185 -12.43 16.38 5.21
N GLN A 186 -11.85 17.27 6.02
CA GLN A 186 -12.57 18.15 6.92
C GLN A 186 -13.41 19.16 6.11
N GLY A 187 -14.65 19.41 6.55
CA GLY A 187 -15.55 20.31 5.84
C GLY A 187 -16.25 19.68 4.63
N TRP A 188 -15.88 18.45 4.25
CA TRP A 188 -16.70 17.69 3.29
C TRP A 188 -18.02 17.29 3.95
N ASN A 189 -19.13 17.70 3.36
CA ASN A 189 -20.46 17.28 3.78
C ASN A 189 -21.13 16.54 2.62
N ALA A 190 -21.57 15.31 2.87
CA ALA A 190 -22.20 14.48 1.83
C ALA A 190 -23.42 15.17 1.17
N SER A 191 -24.03 16.16 1.84
CA SER A 191 -25.20 16.91 1.37
C SER A 191 -24.89 18.18 0.57
N ASP A 192 -23.67 18.73 0.59
CA ASP A 192 -23.28 19.93 -0.19
C ASP A 192 -23.38 19.71 -1.71
N TYR A 193 -23.54 18.45 -2.05
CA TYR A 193 -23.46 17.89 -3.37
C TYR A 193 -24.77 17.13 -3.71
N ALA A 194 -25.75 17.08 -2.78
CA ALA A 194 -27.12 16.63 -3.07
C ALA A 194 -27.87 17.57 -4.05
N ASN A 195 -27.38 18.80 -4.23
CA ASN A 195 -27.88 19.77 -5.20
C ASN A 195 -26.96 19.94 -6.42
N GLY A 196 -25.92 19.10 -6.59
CA GLY A 196 -24.95 19.27 -7.68
C GLY A 196 -23.82 18.25 -7.87
N GLY A 197 -23.88 17.04 -7.30
CA GLY A 197 -22.90 15.96 -7.59
C GLY A 197 -22.16 15.24 -6.45
N SER A 198 -22.79 14.85 -5.32
CA SER A 198 -22.23 13.72 -4.53
C SER A 198 -22.77 12.51 -5.24
N SER A 199 -21.91 11.90 -6.04
CA SER A 199 -22.32 11.03 -7.14
C SER A 199 -23.10 9.78 -6.69
N TRP A 200 -23.15 9.47 -5.39
CA TRP A 200 -23.64 8.17 -4.89
C TRP A 200 -24.93 8.25 -4.06
N GLY A 201 -25.51 9.45 -3.92
CA GLY A 201 -26.89 9.64 -3.46
C GLY A 201 -27.12 9.54 -1.95
N CYS A 202 -26.19 10.07 -1.14
CA CYS A 202 -26.39 10.34 0.28
C CYS A 202 -27.51 11.39 0.44
N ARG A 203 -28.37 11.25 1.46
CA ARG A 203 -29.53 12.13 1.69
C ARG A 203 -29.55 12.68 3.11
N LYS A 204 -29.75 13.99 3.21
CA LYS A 204 -30.06 14.66 4.48
C LYS A 204 -31.48 14.25 4.93
N GLU A 205 -31.63 13.81 6.17
CA GLU A 205 -32.94 13.65 6.80
C GLU A 205 -33.36 15.00 7.42
N GLY A 206 -34.67 15.28 7.51
CA GLY A 206 -35.24 16.62 7.74
C GLY A 206 -34.61 17.47 8.86
N ASP A 207 -34.84 18.79 8.80
CA ASP A 207 -34.24 19.98 9.46
C ASP A 207 -33.71 19.94 10.93
N ALA A 208 -33.61 18.80 11.60
CA ALA A 208 -32.98 18.68 12.91
C ALA A 208 -31.48 18.38 12.78
N LEU A 209 -30.67 19.15 13.52
CA LEU A 209 -29.24 18.92 13.76
C LEU A 209 -28.98 17.52 14.34
N TYR A 210 -28.80 16.52 13.49
CA TYR A 210 -27.77 15.51 13.69
C TYR A 210 -26.69 15.84 12.66
N GLY A 211 -25.46 16.06 13.18
CA GLY A 211 -24.34 16.68 12.48
C GLY A 211 -24.19 16.23 11.02
N SER A 212 -23.72 17.16 10.20
CA SER A 212 -23.35 16.96 8.80
C SER A 212 -22.72 15.58 8.57
N LEU A 213 -23.09 14.92 7.46
CA LEU A 213 -22.58 13.61 7.11
C LEU A 213 -21.08 13.70 6.83
N TYR A 214 -20.27 13.59 7.89
CA TYR A 214 -18.82 13.64 7.85
C TYR A 214 -18.27 12.20 7.85
N PRO A 215 -17.63 11.75 6.75
CA PRO A 215 -16.94 10.48 6.70
C PRO A 215 -15.72 10.46 7.64
N ALA A 216 -15.37 11.61 8.21
CA ALA A 216 -14.26 11.82 9.15
C ALA A 216 -14.57 11.40 10.59
N ASP A 217 -15.82 11.57 11.04
CA ASP A 217 -16.13 11.56 12.48
C ASP A 217 -16.64 10.21 12.98
N ASN A 218 -17.30 9.46 12.10
CA ASN A 218 -18.05 8.25 12.46
C ASN A 218 -17.57 7.01 11.69
N LEU A 219 -17.57 5.88 12.39
CA LEU A 219 -17.35 4.56 11.81
C LEU A 219 -18.72 3.94 11.51
N TYR A 220 -19.01 3.72 10.24
CA TYR A 220 -20.29 3.22 9.76
C TYR A 220 -20.32 1.69 9.72
N GLY A 221 -21.51 1.12 9.97
CA GLY A 221 -21.71 -0.33 10.05
C GLY A 221 -22.30 -0.98 8.81
N GLU A 222 -22.71 -0.18 7.82
CA GLU A 222 -23.35 -0.67 6.60
C GLU A 222 -22.72 -0.01 5.38
N ALA A 223 -22.24 -0.83 4.46
CA ALA A 223 -21.78 -0.42 3.14
C ALA A 223 -22.08 -1.51 2.11
N LEU A 224 -22.17 -1.11 0.85
CA LEU A 224 -22.28 -2.01 -0.30
C LEU A 224 -20.93 -2.06 -1.00
N PHE A 225 -20.52 -3.24 -1.45
CA PHE A 225 -19.30 -3.41 -2.22
C PHE A 225 -19.60 -3.42 -3.72
N CYS A 226 -18.91 -2.58 -4.49
CA CYS A 226 -19.07 -2.45 -5.93
C CYS A 226 -17.74 -2.75 -6.63
N ASN A 227 -17.73 -3.75 -7.51
CA ASN A 227 -16.58 -4.12 -8.35
C ASN A 227 -16.94 -4.22 -9.84
N GLY A 228 -18.16 -3.82 -10.22
CA GLY A 228 -18.62 -3.77 -11.61
C GLY A 228 -18.91 -5.12 -12.28
N ASP A 229 -18.95 -6.22 -11.53
CA ASP A 229 -19.25 -7.56 -12.05
C ASP A 229 -20.73 -7.76 -12.42
N GLY A 230 -21.58 -6.86 -11.91
CA GLY A 230 -23.03 -6.80 -11.96
C GLY A 230 -23.76 -8.01 -11.39
N SER A 231 -23.16 -8.70 -10.41
CA SER A 231 -23.82 -9.77 -9.63
C SER A 231 -25.19 -9.33 -9.07
N TYR A 232 -25.32 -8.07 -8.67
CA TYR A 232 -26.59 -7.49 -8.21
C TYR A 232 -27.71 -7.49 -9.27
N TYR A 233 -27.38 -7.45 -10.58
CA TYR A 233 -28.40 -7.63 -11.63
C TYR A 233 -28.90 -9.07 -11.68
N GLU A 234 -28.04 -10.06 -11.40
CA GLU A 234 -28.47 -11.46 -11.33
C GLU A 234 -29.37 -11.70 -10.11
N LEU A 235 -29.00 -11.17 -8.94
CA LEU A 235 -29.84 -11.21 -7.72
C LEU A 235 -31.20 -10.54 -7.92
N ALA A 236 -31.29 -9.52 -8.78
CA ALA A 236 -32.55 -8.88 -9.15
C ALA A 236 -33.36 -9.65 -10.24
N ASN A 237 -32.91 -10.83 -10.68
CA ASN A 237 -33.47 -11.55 -11.84
C ASN A 237 -33.45 -10.74 -13.15
N PHE A 238 -32.44 -9.87 -13.30
CA PHE A 238 -32.20 -8.98 -14.44
C PHE A 238 -30.97 -9.39 -15.28
N SER A 239 -30.75 -10.70 -15.44
CA SER A 239 -29.67 -11.23 -16.28
C SER A 239 -29.87 -10.94 -17.77
N ASP A 240 -31.10 -10.73 -18.25
CA ASP A 240 -31.40 -10.47 -19.67
C ASP A 240 -30.94 -9.05 -20.13
N PRO A 241 -30.01 -8.94 -21.11
CA PRO A 241 -29.55 -7.66 -21.64
C PRO A 241 -30.68 -6.79 -22.21
N LEU A 242 -31.70 -7.38 -22.84
CA LEU A 242 -32.81 -6.62 -23.43
C LEU A 242 -33.68 -5.96 -22.36
N LYS A 243 -33.89 -6.63 -21.23
CA LYS A 243 -34.58 -6.06 -20.07
C LYS A 243 -33.75 -4.92 -19.46
N ARG A 244 -32.43 -5.07 -19.37
CA ARG A 244 -31.51 -4.03 -18.88
C ARG A 244 -31.48 -2.79 -19.78
N LYS A 245 -31.42 -2.96 -21.10
CA LYS A 245 -31.47 -1.85 -22.05
C LYS A 245 -32.74 -1.00 -21.90
N ARG A 246 -33.88 -1.64 -21.62
CA ARG A 246 -35.15 -0.93 -21.33
C ARG A 246 -35.07 -0.08 -20.05
N LEU A 247 -34.25 -0.46 -19.06
CA LEU A 247 -34.06 0.32 -17.83
C LEU A 247 -33.36 1.66 -18.07
N ARG A 248 -32.58 1.81 -19.15
CA ARG A 248 -31.98 3.11 -19.50
C ARG A 248 -33.06 4.18 -19.75
N SER A 249 -34.23 3.77 -20.28
CA SER A 249 -35.37 4.67 -20.51
C SER A 249 -36.00 5.17 -19.20
N SER A 250 -36.02 6.49 -19.00
CA SER A 250 -36.67 7.14 -17.87
C SER A 250 -38.18 6.80 -17.78
N ASN A 251 -38.85 6.72 -18.94
CA ASN A 251 -40.28 6.38 -19.01
C ASN A 251 -40.57 4.95 -18.57
N PHE A 252 -39.69 4.01 -18.95
CA PHE A 252 -39.82 2.62 -18.52
C PHE A 252 -39.63 2.49 -17.00
N ARG A 253 -38.60 3.15 -16.45
CA ARG A 253 -38.32 3.17 -15.00
C ARG A 253 -39.52 3.66 -14.19
N LYS A 254 -40.11 4.80 -14.59
CA LYS A 254 -41.29 5.39 -13.91
C LYS A 254 -42.50 4.43 -13.88
N LYS A 255 -42.69 3.62 -14.93
CA LYS A 255 -43.80 2.66 -15.04
C LYS A 255 -43.52 1.33 -14.33
N TYR A 256 -42.27 0.86 -14.38
CA TYR A 256 -41.88 -0.47 -13.92
C TYR A 256 -41.51 -0.51 -12.43
N PHE A 257 -40.75 0.47 -11.93
CA PHE A 257 -40.25 0.48 -10.54
C PHE A 257 -41.36 0.42 -9.48
N PRO A 258 -42.48 1.16 -9.61
CA PRO A 258 -43.57 1.06 -8.64
C PRO A 258 -44.24 -0.31 -8.61
N LYS A 259 -44.23 -1.05 -9.74
CA LYS A 259 -44.77 -2.41 -9.82
C LYS A 259 -43.82 -3.42 -9.19
N LEU A 260 -42.54 -3.35 -9.56
CA LEU A 260 -41.50 -4.23 -9.02
C LEU A 260 -41.42 -4.08 -7.49
N LYS A 261 -41.39 -2.84 -6.98
CA LYS A 261 -41.37 -2.57 -5.53
C LYS A 261 -42.53 -3.21 -4.77
N LYS A 262 -43.70 -3.38 -5.39
CA LYS A 262 -44.88 -4.03 -4.78
C LYS A 262 -44.87 -5.55 -4.91
N GLN A 263 -44.36 -6.08 -6.03
CA GLN A 263 -44.36 -7.51 -6.33
C GLN A 263 -43.19 -8.23 -5.68
N ASP A 264 -42.00 -7.65 -5.79
CA ASP A 264 -40.74 -8.20 -5.31
C ASP A 264 -39.87 -7.04 -4.77
N PRO A 265 -40.02 -6.71 -3.47
CA PRO A 265 -39.27 -5.61 -2.87
C PRO A 265 -37.76 -5.90 -2.79
N GLU A 266 -37.37 -7.17 -2.76
CA GLU A 266 -35.97 -7.60 -2.68
C GLU A 266 -35.29 -7.44 -4.03
N ALA A 267 -35.89 -7.93 -5.12
CA ALA A 267 -35.37 -7.68 -6.46
C ALA A 267 -35.34 -6.18 -6.80
N TYR A 268 -36.32 -5.40 -6.33
CA TYR A 268 -36.28 -3.94 -6.47
C TYR A 268 -35.05 -3.33 -5.78
N LYS A 269 -34.70 -3.79 -4.58
CA LYS A 269 -33.53 -3.32 -3.82
C LYS A 269 -32.23 -3.65 -4.55
N TYR A 270 -32.03 -4.89 -4.98
CA TYR A 270 -30.84 -5.30 -5.74
C TYR A 270 -30.70 -4.56 -7.06
N LEU A 271 -31.81 -4.30 -7.75
CA LEU A 271 -31.77 -3.53 -8.98
C LEU A 271 -31.28 -2.08 -8.75
N GLN A 272 -31.67 -1.46 -7.63
CA GLN A 272 -31.16 -0.12 -7.28
C GLN A 272 -29.65 -0.15 -6.99
N TYR A 273 -29.19 -1.17 -6.25
CA TYR A 273 -27.78 -1.38 -5.99
C TYR A 273 -26.97 -1.57 -7.27
N ALA A 274 -27.44 -2.43 -8.17
CA ALA A 274 -26.81 -2.69 -9.46
C ALA A 274 -26.67 -1.43 -10.31
N MET A 275 -27.71 -0.58 -10.34
CA MET A 275 -27.68 0.68 -11.08
C MET A 275 -26.72 1.69 -10.48
N LYS A 276 -26.68 1.85 -9.15
CA LYS A 276 -25.75 2.78 -8.50
C LYS A 276 -24.30 2.31 -8.54
N CYS A 277 -24.04 1.01 -8.33
CA CYS A 277 -22.70 0.46 -8.51
C CYS A 277 -22.21 0.62 -9.95
N ALA A 278 -23.11 0.63 -10.95
CA ALA A 278 -22.71 0.81 -12.35
C ALA A 278 -22.09 2.18 -12.64
N GLU A 279 -22.48 3.21 -11.88
CA GLU A 279 -21.93 4.56 -11.98
C GLU A 279 -20.48 4.61 -11.44
N LEU A 280 -20.09 3.71 -10.52
CA LEU A 280 -18.72 3.59 -9.98
C LEU A 280 -17.74 2.89 -10.93
N ASN A 281 -18.24 2.30 -12.01
CA ASN A 281 -17.44 1.41 -12.85
C ASN A 281 -16.30 2.09 -13.60
N ASP A 282 -16.41 3.40 -13.82
CA ASP A 282 -15.41 4.18 -14.57
C ASP A 282 -14.44 4.90 -13.63
N HIS A 283 -14.62 4.75 -12.31
CA HIS A 283 -13.73 5.33 -11.31
C HIS A 283 -12.33 4.70 -11.39
N PRO A 284 -11.23 5.48 -11.37
CA PRO A 284 -9.87 4.96 -11.51
C PRO A 284 -9.52 3.91 -10.43
N SER A 285 -9.98 4.13 -9.21
CA SER A 285 -9.76 3.22 -8.07
C SER A 285 -10.68 1.98 -8.04
N ASN A 286 -11.51 1.77 -9.07
CA ASN A 286 -12.38 0.59 -9.21
C ASN A 286 -11.81 -0.40 -10.24
N VAL A 287 -12.33 -1.64 -10.23
CA VAL A 287 -11.99 -2.69 -11.19
C VAL A 287 -12.38 -2.30 -12.60
N GLN A 288 -11.44 -2.47 -13.53
CA GLN A 288 -11.61 -2.32 -14.97
C GLN A 288 -11.89 -3.68 -15.60
N TYR A 289 -12.74 -3.71 -16.62
CA TYR A 289 -13.05 -4.92 -17.37
C TYR A 289 -12.49 -4.82 -18.79
N CYS A 290 -11.63 -5.77 -19.15
CA CYS A 290 -11.04 -5.91 -20.48
C CYS A 290 -11.54 -7.20 -21.16
N TYR A 291 -11.53 -7.25 -22.49
CA TYR A 291 -11.94 -8.44 -23.25
C TYR A 291 -10.94 -9.60 -23.14
N ASP A 292 -9.68 -9.38 -23.53
CA ASP A 292 -8.70 -10.46 -23.65
C ASP A 292 -7.56 -10.37 -22.63
N GLU A 293 -6.98 -9.18 -22.45
CA GLU A 293 -5.80 -8.96 -21.61
C GLU A 293 -5.92 -7.67 -20.79
N CYS A 294 -5.34 -7.69 -19.57
CA CYS A 294 -5.24 -6.51 -18.74
C CYS A 294 -4.14 -5.57 -19.24
N SER A 295 -4.55 -4.41 -19.72
CA SER A 295 -3.67 -3.32 -20.12
C SER A 295 -4.33 -1.98 -19.81
N LEU A 296 -3.53 -0.95 -19.55
CA LEU A 296 -4.00 0.44 -19.42
C LEU A 296 -4.75 0.95 -20.65
N ARG A 297 -4.46 0.39 -21.83
CA ARG A 297 -5.09 0.75 -23.10
C ARG A 297 -6.09 -0.30 -23.60
N CYS A 298 -6.49 -1.26 -22.76
CA CYS A 298 -7.47 -2.24 -23.18
C CYS A 298 -8.79 -1.57 -23.55
N GLU A 299 -9.49 -2.10 -24.55
CA GLU A 299 -10.84 -1.65 -24.84
C GLU A 299 -11.73 -1.98 -23.64
N GLN A 300 -12.29 -0.94 -23.01
CA GLN A 300 -13.16 -1.12 -21.87
C GLN A 300 -14.42 -1.86 -22.32
N MET A 301 -14.69 -2.99 -21.68
CA MET A 301 -15.88 -3.76 -21.95
C MET A 301 -17.11 -2.98 -21.49
N ASP A 302 -18.14 -2.87 -22.34
CA ASP A 302 -19.40 -2.21 -21.97
C ASP A 302 -20.08 -2.93 -20.80
N SER A 303 -20.78 -2.15 -19.98
CA SER A 303 -21.65 -2.59 -18.89
C SER A 303 -22.55 -3.78 -19.25
N GLU A 304 -23.08 -3.84 -20.48
CA GLU A 304 -23.95 -4.94 -20.91
C GLU A 304 -23.17 -6.24 -21.12
N MET A 305 -21.96 -6.14 -21.67
CA MET A 305 -21.08 -7.27 -22.00
C MET A 305 -20.35 -7.81 -20.78
N ARG A 306 -20.08 -6.98 -19.76
CA ARG A 306 -19.57 -7.40 -18.44
C ARG A 306 -20.39 -8.52 -17.81
N LEU A 307 -21.70 -8.46 -18.03
CA LEU A 307 -22.70 -9.36 -17.47
C LEU A 307 -22.98 -10.58 -18.35
N ASN A 308 -22.30 -10.69 -19.49
CA ASN A 308 -22.42 -11.87 -20.34
C ASN A 308 -21.44 -12.94 -19.85
N ASN A 309 -21.96 -14.00 -19.24
CA ASN A 309 -21.14 -15.07 -18.68
C ASN A 309 -20.41 -15.92 -19.74
N THR A 310 -20.76 -15.77 -21.03
CA THR A 310 -20.03 -16.43 -22.13
C THR A 310 -18.93 -15.57 -22.73
N ALA A 311 -18.87 -14.27 -22.39
CA ALA A 311 -17.82 -13.39 -22.88
C ALA A 311 -16.51 -13.70 -22.14
N ARG A 312 -15.40 -13.78 -22.86
CA ARG A 312 -14.08 -13.73 -22.23
C ARG A 312 -13.94 -12.32 -21.64
N LYS A 313 -13.76 -12.27 -20.32
CA LYS A 313 -13.59 -11.02 -19.56
C LYS A 313 -12.44 -11.17 -18.59
N LYS A 314 -11.63 -10.13 -18.48
CA LYS A 314 -10.56 -10.00 -17.49
C LYS A 314 -10.87 -8.86 -16.53
N GLN A 315 -10.72 -9.12 -15.24
CA GLN A 315 -10.88 -8.14 -14.17
C GLN A 315 -9.51 -7.58 -13.84
N CYS A 316 -9.33 -6.31 -14.15
CA CYS A 316 -8.04 -5.62 -14.07
C CYS A 316 -8.09 -4.55 -12.98
N TYR A 317 -7.04 -4.44 -12.17
CA TYR A 317 -6.99 -3.46 -11.09
C TYR A 317 -5.61 -2.83 -10.96
N ASN A 318 -5.55 -1.54 -10.64
CA ASN A 318 -4.28 -0.87 -10.40
C ASN A 318 -3.81 -1.17 -8.96
N ILE A 319 -2.75 -1.95 -8.83
CA ILE A 319 -2.11 -2.26 -7.55
C ILE A 319 -0.74 -1.59 -7.40
N ALA A 320 -0.31 -0.77 -8.36
CA ALA A 320 1.04 -0.25 -8.45
C ALA A 320 1.46 0.56 -7.23
N SER A 321 0.59 1.46 -6.74
CA SER A 321 0.88 2.28 -5.55
C SER A 321 1.21 1.39 -4.34
N ARG A 322 0.37 0.37 -4.09
CA ARG A 322 0.51 -0.56 -2.97
C ARG A 322 1.73 -1.47 -3.12
N MET A 323 1.92 -2.06 -4.30
CA MET A 323 3.00 -3.01 -4.54
C MET A 323 4.36 -2.33 -4.45
N THR A 324 4.47 -1.10 -4.97
CA THR A 324 5.67 -0.29 -4.84
C THR A 324 6.03 -0.04 -3.38
N GLN A 325 5.06 0.33 -2.53
CA GLN A 325 5.29 0.54 -1.10
C GLN A 325 5.75 -0.73 -0.39
N ILE A 326 5.08 -1.87 -0.64
CA ILE A 326 5.42 -3.15 -0.02
C ILE A 326 6.84 -3.58 -0.42
N GLN A 327 7.17 -3.54 -1.71
CA GLN A 327 8.49 -3.94 -2.19
C GLN A 327 9.56 -2.97 -1.71
N ALA A 328 9.35 -1.66 -1.80
CA ALA A 328 10.28 -0.68 -1.26
C ALA A 328 10.60 -0.94 0.22
N GLY A 329 9.57 -1.25 1.02
CA GLY A 329 9.74 -1.62 2.43
C GLY A 329 10.55 -2.91 2.63
N ARG A 330 10.32 -3.95 1.82
CA ARG A 330 11.09 -5.20 1.87
C ARG A 330 12.56 -4.97 1.52
N HIS A 331 12.84 -4.23 0.43
CA HIS A 331 14.21 -3.90 0.01
C HIS A 331 14.93 -3.02 1.04
N ALA A 332 14.23 -2.05 1.66
CA ALA A 332 14.80 -1.20 2.71
C ALA A 332 15.20 -2.00 3.97
N ARG A 333 14.35 -2.93 4.42
CA ARG A 333 14.68 -3.82 5.55
C ARG A 333 15.91 -4.68 5.26
N THR A 334 15.98 -5.25 4.06
CA THR A 334 17.15 -6.04 3.63
C THR A 334 18.42 -5.19 3.61
N ALA A 335 18.38 -4.00 3.01
CA ALA A 335 19.53 -3.11 2.91
C ALA A 335 20.01 -2.65 4.31
N PHE A 336 19.08 -2.34 5.21
CA PHE A 336 19.40 -2.00 6.59
C PHE A 336 20.05 -3.17 7.34
N PHE A 337 19.48 -4.38 7.22
CA PHE A 337 20.07 -5.59 7.81
C PHE A 337 21.51 -5.81 7.34
N LEU A 338 21.75 -5.74 6.04
CA LEU A 338 23.10 -5.91 5.48
C LEU A 338 24.06 -4.79 5.92
N ALA A 339 23.59 -3.54 6.00
CA ALA A 339 24.39 -2.44 6.52
C ALA A 339 24.84 -2.68 7.98
N VAL A 340 23.96 -3.20 8.82
CA VAL A 340 24.30 -3.60 10.19
C VAL A 340 25.37 -4.70 10.18
N VAL A 341 25.22 -5.74 9.36
CA VAL A 341 26.21 -6.83 9.24
C VAL A 341 27.59 -6.28 8.82
N LEU A 342 27.65 -5.36 7.86
CA LEU A 342 28.90 -4.73 7.41
C LEU A 342 29.55 -3.88 8.51
N CYS A 343 28.77 -3.10 9.25
CA CYS A 343 29.26 -2.34 10.40
C CYS A 343 29.81 -3.28 11.48
N GLN A 344 29.13 -4.39 11.76
CA GLN A 344 29.61 -5.38 12.74
C GLN A 344 30.88 -6.09 12.28
N PHE A 345 31.04 -6.30 10.97
CA PHE A 345 32.28 -6.82 10.39
C PHE A 345 33.46 -5.87 10.68
N SER A 346 33.27 -4.56 10.44
CA SER A 346 34.25 -3.52 10.78
C SER A 346 34.53 -3.42 12.28
N ALA A 347 33.48 -3.52 13.12
CA ALA A 347 33.60 -3.49 14.57
C ALA A 347 34.40 -4.68 15.11
N ALA A 348 34.11 -5.90 14.67
CA ALA A 348 34.84 -7.10 15.09
C ALA A 348 36.34 -7.04 14.74
N ILE A 349 36.66 -6.48 13.57
CA ILE A 349 38.04 -6.24 13.13
C ILE A 349 38.72 -5.20 14.02
N SER A 350 38.07 -4.07 14.26
CA SER A 350 38.65 -2.92 14.98
C SER A 350 38.82 -3.17 16.49
N LEU A 351 37.83 -3.82 17.11
CA LEU A 351 37.76 -4.11 18.55
C LEU A 351 38.59 -5.33 18.98
N ARG A 352 39.13 -6.10 18.02
CA ARG A 352 40.09 -7.17 18.34
C ARG A 352 41.30 -6.64 19.11
N THR A 353 41.67 -5.39 18.86
CA THR A 353 42.84 -4.74 19.46
C THR A 353 42.40 -3.49 20.21
N ARG A 354 42.65 -3.42 21.52
CA ARG A 354 42.35 -2.21 22.31
C ARG A 354 43.37 -1.09 22.13
N TRP A 355 44.63 -1.45 21.87
CA TRP A 355 45.75 -0.51 21.86
C TRP A 355 46.55 -0.49 20.56
N GLN A 356 46.91 -1.68 20.04
CA GLN A 356 47.73 -1.79 18.83
C GLN A 356 46.90 -1.51 17.57
N SER A 357 47.53 -0.97 16.53
CA SER A 357 46.88 -0.87 15.22
C SER A 357 46.78 -2.25 14.61
N ILE A 358 45.73 -2.49 13.84
CA ILE A 358 45.57 -3.76 13.14
C ILE A 358 46.69 -4.04 12.15
N TYR A 359 47.34 -2.99 11.63
CA TYR A 359 48.48 -3.11 10.72
C TYR A 359 49.63 -3.94 11.31
N TYR A 360 49.92 -3.76 12.61
CA TYR A 360 51.01 -4.47 13.27
C TYR A 360 50.61 -5.85 13.78
N VAL A 361 49.34 -6.05 14.15
CA VAL A 361 48.85 -7.32 14.70
C VAL A 361 48.55 -8.34 13.60
N GLY A 362 48.08 -7.89 12.44
CA GLY A 362 47.67 -8.76 11.33
C GLY A 362 46.41 -9.61 11.61
N PHE A 363 46.07 -10.49 10.66
CA PHE A 363 44.82 -11.27 10.66
C PHE A 363 44.98 -12.75 11.04
N ASP A 364 45.84 -13.10 11.99
CA ASP A 364 46.13 -14.53 12.27
C ASP A 364 45.11 -15.26 13.18
N ASN A 365 44.10 -14.56 13.74
CA ASN A 365 43.11 -15.21 14.59
C ASN A 365 42.07 -15.99 13.75
N ARG A 366 42.34 -17.29 13.56
CA ARG A 366 41.48 -18.20 12.79
C ARG A 366 40.03 -18.24 13.28
N THR A 367 39.80 -18.18 14.60
CA THR A 367 38.45 -18.25 15.18
C THR A 367 37.63 -17.00 14.83
N ILE A 368 38.20 -15.80 14.95
CA ILE A 368 37.51 -14.55 14.59
C ILE A 368 37.26 -14.50 13.08
N ASN A 369 38.26 -14.84 12.26
CA ASN A 369 38.12 -14.84 10.81
C ASN A 369 37.05 -15.84 10.34
N ALA A 370 36.99 -17.03 10.94
CA ALA A 370 35.95 -18.02 10.66
C ALA A 370 34.56 -17.49 11.04
N GLY A 371 34.43 -16.83 12.20
CA GLY A 371 33.19 -16.19 12.62
C GLY A 371 32.73 -15.08 11.66
N LEU A 372 33.66 -14.23 11.20
CA LEU A 372 33.38 -13.17 10.22
C LEU A 372 32.92 -13.74 8.86
N TYR A 373 33.59 -14.80 8.40
CA TYR A 373 33.20 -15.50 7.17
C TYR A 373 31.81 -16.15 7.30
N ALA A 374 31.56 -16.84 8.42
CA ALA A 374 30.27 -17.46 8.69
C ALA A 374 29.14 -16.41 8.79
N ALA A 375 29.40 -15.25 9.39
CA ALA A 375 28.42 -14.18 9.49
C ALA A 375 28.02 -13.63 8.10
N LEU A 376 28.99 -13.43 7.20
CA LEU A 376 28.71 -13.02 5.82
C LEU A 376 27.93 -14.10 5.06
N LEU A 377 28.30 -15.37 5.20
CA LEU A 377 27.57 -16.47 4.57
C LEU A 377 26.13 -16.59 5.06
N ILE A 378 25.90 -16.46 6.38
CA ILE A 378 24.56 -16.47 6.96
C ILE A 378 23.76 -15.29 6.43
N ALA A 379 24.35 -14.08 6.38
CA ALA A 379 23.68 -12.90 5.85
C ALA A 379 23.24 -13.11 4.38
N VAL A 380 24.13 -13.62 3.53
CA VAL A 380 23.80 -13.95 2.14
C VAL A 380 22.70 -15.02 2.08
N TRP A 381 22.81 -16.08 2.88
CA TRP A 381 21.80 -17.14 2.92
C TRP A 381 20.41 -16.63 3.35
N VAL A 382 20.34 -15.74 4.35
CA VAL A 382 19.09 -15.12 4.79
C VAL A 382 18.46 -14.27 3.68
N ILE A 383 19.27 -13.46 2.97
CA ILE A 383 18.78 -12.52 1.95
C ILE A 383 18.26 -13.24 0.69
N TYR A 384 18.92 -14.32 0.27
CA TYR A 384 18.60 -15.00 -0.98
C TYR A 384 17.75 -16.27 -0.82
N SER A 385 17.44 -16.68 0.42
CA SER A 385 16.52 -17.79 0.68
C SER A 385 15.06 -17.33 0.60
N PRO A 386 14.24 -17.88 -0.33
CA PRO A 386 12.85 -17.46 -0.50
C PRO A 386 11.99 -17.73 0.75
N MET A 387 12.27 -18.81 1.48
CA MET A 387 11.56 -19.14 2.72
C MET A 387 11.77 -18.07 3.79
N LEU A 388 13.02 -17.62 3.97
CA LEU A 388 13.37 -16.63 4.98
C LEU A 388 12.90 -15.23 4.60
N ASN A 389 12.87 -14.91 3.31
CA ASN A 389 12.31 -13.66 2.80
C ASN A 389 10.83 -13.48 3.15
N VAL A 390 10.04 -14.57 3.15
CA VAL A 390 8.64 -14.54 3.60
C VAL A 390 8.55 -14.27 5.11
N ILE A 391 9.34 -14.99 5.91
CA ILE A 391 9.31 -14.90 7.38
C ILE A 391 9.75 -13.50 7.86
N PHE A 392 10.86 -12.99 7.33
CA PHE A 392 11.41 -11.70 7.73
C PHE A 392 10.85 -10.52 6.95
N SER A 393 9.94 -10.77 6.00
CA SER A 393 9.43 -9.73 5.09
C SER A 393 10.56 -8.95 4.42
N MET A 394 11.52 -9.69 3.86
CA MET A 394 12.70 -9.21 3.15
C MET A 394 12.57 -9.51 1.64
N ALA A 395 13.40 -8.86 0.85
CA ALA A 395 13.55 -9.11 -0.59
C ALA A 395 15.02 -9.20 -0.98
N PRO A 396 15.37 -10.00 -2.01
CA PRO A 396 16.72 -10.04 -2.53
C PRO A 396 17.07 -8.68 -3.16
N ILE A 397 18.26 -8.17 -2.87
CA ILE A 397 18.73 -6.85 -3.34
C ILE A 397 19.84 -7.03 -4.39
N ARG A 398 19.93 -6.12 -5.37
CA ARG A 398 21.09 -6.08 -6.27
C ARG A 398 22.38 -5.71 -5.54
N PHE A 399 23.50 -6.13 -6.12
CA PHE A 399 24.85 -5.88 -5.61
C PHE A 399 25.17 -4.41 -5.32
N ALA A 400 24.61 -3.46 -6.10
CA ALA A 400 24.81 -2.03 -5.86
C ALA A 400 24.28 -1.58 -4.49
N HIS A 401 23.09 -2.06 -4.09
CA HIS A 401 22.49 -1.73 -2.80
C HIS A 401 23.22 -2.39 -1.62
N CYS A 402 24.02 -3.43 -1.87
CA CYS A 402 24.80 -4.09 -0.83
C CYS A 402 25.84 -3.18 -0.18
N PHE A 403 26.35 -2.19 -0.92
CA PHE A 403 27.39 -1.28 -0.42
C PHE A 403 26.85 0.01 0.19
N ALA A 404 25.54 0.15 0.34
CA ALA A 404 24.95 1.33 1.00
C ALA A 404 25.52 1.54 2.42
N GLY A 405 25.80 0.46 3.15
CA GLY A 405 26.43 0.49 4.48
C GLY A 405 27.96 0.58 4.48
N ALA A 406 28.63 0.34 3.36
CA ALA A 406 30.08 0.25 3.29
C ALA A 406 30.80 1.56 3.68
N PRO A 407 30.35 2.76 3.25
CA PRO A 407 30.97 4.02 3.68
C PRO A 407 30.97 4.19 5.20
N PHE A 408 29.88 3.80 5.87
CA PHE A 408 29.76 3.88 7.32
C PHE A 408 30.68 2.86 8.03
N ALA A 409 30.78 1.64 7.51
CA ALA A 409 31.69 0.63 8.02
C ALA A 409 33.18 1.06 7.90
N ILE A 410 33.54 1.70 6.79
CA ILE A 410 34.88 2.27 6.56
C ILE A 410 35.14 3.43 7.51
N LEU A 411 34.18 4.36 7.67
CA LEU A 411 34.32 5.48 8.59
C LEU A 411 34.49 5.01 10.04
N PHE A 412 33.73 3.99 10.45
CA PHE A 412 33.89 3.37 11.76
C PHE A 412 35.29 2.78 11.95
N PHE A 413 35.81 2.07 10.94
CA PHE A 413 37.16 1.49 10.98
C PHE A 413 38.23 2.58 11.11
N ILE A 414 38.14 3.65 10.30
CA ILE A 414 39.07 4.78 10.36
C ILE A 414 39.01 5.45 11.73
N TYR A 415 37.81 5.72 12.25
CA TYR A 415 37.62 6.33 13.56
C TYR A 415 38.32 5.53 14.66
N GLU A 416 38.14 4.21 14.68
CA GLU A 416 38.78 3.35 15.68
C GLU A 416 40.30 3.27 15.52
N GLU A 417 40.83 3.22 14.30
CA GLU A 417 42.27 3.23 14.07
C GLU A 417 42.90 4.59 14.45
N VAL A 418 42.24 5.70 14.15
CA VAL A 418 42.66 7.05 14.55
C VAL A 418 42.63 7.19 16.07
N ARG A 419 41.56 6.73 16.74
CA ARG A 419 41.47 6.72 18.20
C ARG A 419 42.65 5.97 18.82
N LYS A 420 42.95 4.77 18.32
CA LYS A 420 44.11 3.97 18.77
C LYS A 420 45.44 4.67 18.49
N ALA A 421 45.59 5.34 17.35
CA ALA A 421 46.79 6.11 17.02
C ALA A 421 46.99 7.31 17.97
N LEU A 422 45.92 8.04 18.26
CA LEU A 422 45.95 9.16 19.20
C LEU A 422 46.27 8.69 20.63
N MET A 423 45.67 7.60 21.09
CA MET A 423 45.99 7.02 22.41
C MET A 423 47.48 6.71 22.53
N ARG A 424 48.07 6.07 21.52
CA ARG A 424 49.52 5.77 21.48
C ARG A 424 50.38 7.03 21.45
N GLY A 425 49.91 8.11 20.80
CA GLY A 425 50.63 9.38 20.76
C GLY A 425 50.55 10.17 22.07
N THR A 426 49.45 10.06 22.81
CA THR A 426 49.21 10.85 24.03
C THR A 426 49.73 10.21 25.31
N SER A 427 49.76 8.87 25.41
CA SER A 427 50.25 8.18 26.60
C SER A 427 51.73 7.88 26.46
N LYS A 428 52.54 8.36 27.42
CA LYS A 428 54.00 8.19 27.42
C LYS A 428 54.44 7.18 28.46
N THR A 429 55.48 6.43 28.15
CA THR A 429 56.17 5.55 29.10
C THR A 429 57.51 6.19 29.44
N ASP A 430 57.67 6.59 30.70
CA ASP A 430 58.93 7.12 31.21
C ASP A 430 59.75 5.95 31.78
N PHE A 431 61.02 5.83 31.37
CA PHE A 431 61.94 4.83 31.90
C PHE A 431 62.80 5.46 32.99
N HIS A 432 62.72 4.94 34.21
CA HIS A 432 63.60 5.29 35.30
C HIS A 432 64.59 4.15 35.54
N GLU A 433 65.88 4.45 35.39
CA GLU A 433 66.97 3.50 35.62
C GLU A 433 67.55 3.75 37.02
N ASP A 434 67.40 2.76 37.91
CA ASP A 434 67.80 2.85 39.31
C ASP A 434 68.95 1.86 39.58
N ASN A 435 70.11 2.38 39.99
CA ASN A 435 71.38 1.64 40.11
C ASN A 435 71.35 0.44 41.09
N THR A 436 70.29 0.27 41.88
CA THR A 436 70.16 -0.81 42.88
C THR A 436 68.99 -1.77 42.63
N ARG A 437 68.06 -1.46 41.70
CA ARG A 437 66.81 -2.24 41.50
C ARG A 437 66.47 -2.58 40.04
N GLY A 438 67.28 -2.15 39.07
CA GLY A 438 67.01 -2.36 37.64
C GLY A 438 66.03 -1.32 37.07
N SER A 439 65.81 -1.34 35.75
CA SER A 439 64.96 -0.34 35.08
C SER A 439 63.48 -0.54 35.41
N THR A 440 62.80 0.51 35.88
CA THR A 440 61.34 0.53 36.07
C THR A 440 60.68 1.46 35.05
N SER A 441 59.55 1.05 34.47
CA SER A 441 58.79 1.88 33.52
C SER A 441 57.49 2.37 34.18
N ILE A 442 57.26 3.69 34.15
CA ILE A 442 56.05 4.33 34.66
C ILE A 442 55.26 4.87 33.47
N ARG A 443 54.03 4.38 33.28
CA ARG A 443 53.15 4.78 32.17
C ARG A 443 52.26 5.96 32.60
N ARG A 444 52.38 7.10 31.93
CA ARG A 444 51.47 8.24 32.08
C ARG A 444 50.30 8.06 31.13
N ILE A 445 49.11 7.86 31.70
CA ILE A 445 47.86 7.66 30.97
C ILE A 445 47.39 9.02 30.43
N GLY A 446 47.29 9.14 29.10
CA GLY A 446 46.71 10.32 28.46
C GLY A 446 45.19 10.39 28.66
N TRP A 447 44.62 11.60 28.48
CA TRP A 447 43.18 11.82 28.63
C TRP A 447 42.32 10.87 27.78
N LEU A 448 42.73 10.64 26.53
CA LEU A 448 41.98 9.78 25.60
C LEU A 448 42.00 8.31 26.02
N GLU A 449 43.13 7.82 26.55
CA GLU A 449 43.23 6.47 27.11
C GLU A 449 42.33 6.36 28.35
N HIS A 450 42.33 7.35 29.24
CA HIS A 450 41.50 7.32 30.44
C HIS A 450 39.99 7.17 30.13
N HIS A 451 39.52 7.80 29.04
CA HIS A 451 38.09 7.81 28.71
C HIS A 451 37.63 6.78 27.68
N THR A 452 38.53 6.25 26.83
CA THR A 452 38.11 5.44 25.67
C THR A 452 38.82 4.10 25.54
N PHE A 453 39.65 3.68 26.51
CA PHE A 453 40.46 2.47 26.38
C PHE A 453 39.66 1.15 26.23
N TYR A 454 38.40 1.12 26.68
CA TYR A 454 37.56 -0.09 26.66
C TYR A 454 36.71 -0.23 25.42
#